data_AF-A0A952Z1G7-F1
#
_entry.id   AF-A0A952Z1G7-F1
#
_cell.length_a   1.000
_cell.length_b   1.000
_cell.length_c   1.000
_cell.angle_alpha   90.00
_cell.angle_beta   90.00
_cell.angle_gamma   90.00
#
_symmetry.space_group_name_H-M   'P 1'
#
loop_
_entity.id
_entity.type
_entity.pdbx_description
1 polymer ?
#
loop_
_entity_poly.entity_id
_entity_poly.type
_entity_poly.pdbx_seq_one_letter_code
_entity_poly.pdbx_strand_id
1 'polypeptide(L)'
;MKNGNQFDDAISAYENIKILKQTLKSENEAIDVEIAEAKRELDWLLTSYLPLEDLKDGIMKILFLGAENYEMGAIRPALAGLATNTAWQGMAGEHGYPLKYQTIENVFSGKLGDYPACQIFTPNKSQSDDRVFLALLFKTIEPTIRSIMEKMTPEEFGYARIMPSEIGPGLKERREMIQVIKAKIQELELKKGANVQKLHALSE
;
A
#
# COMPACT_ATOMS: atom_id res chain seq x y z
N MET A 1 -50.20 48.99 20.77
CA MET A 1 -49.50 47.86 21.41
C MET A 1 -49.08 46.79 20.38
N LYS A 2 -48.35 47.15 19.32
CA LYS A 2 -47.84 46.18 18.32
C LYS A 2 -46.32 45.93 18.41
N ASN A 3 -45.59 46.78 19.14
CA ASN A 3 -44.12 46.72 19.22
C ASN A 3 -43.58 45.86 20.37
N GLY A 4 -44.43 45.47 21.35
CA GLY A 4 -44.02 44.61 22.48
C GLY A 4 -43.71 43.19 22.03
N ASN A 5 -44.63 42.55 21.28
CA ASN A 5 -44.42 41.20 20.75
C ASN A 5 -43.21 41.11 19.81
N GLN A 6 -42.98 42.11 18.95
CA GLN A 6 -41.84 42.08 18.01
C GLN A 6 -40.47 42.17 18.71
N PHE A 7 -40.39 42.81 19.88
CA PHE A 7 -39.16 42.91 20.65
C PHE A 7 -38.88 41.62 21.43
N ASP A 8 -39.92 41.03 22.04
CA ASP A 8 -39.82 39.75 22.74
C ASP A 8 -39.48 38.59 21.78
N ASP A 9 -40.02 38.63 20.55
CA ASP A 9 -39.68 37.70 19.47
C ASP A 9 -38.21 37.83 19.05
N ALA A 10 -37.68 39.06 18.96
CA ALA A 10 -36.29 39.32 18.60
C ALA A 10 -35.30 38.87 19.68
N ILE A 11 -35.62 39.08 20.96
CA ILE A 11 -34.81 38.59 22.09
C ILE A 11 -34.79 37.06 22.09
N SER A 12 -35.95 36.42 21.89
CA SER A 12 -36.05 34.96 21.83
C SER A 12 -35.23 34.38 20.67
N ALA A 13 -35.28 35.00 19.50
CA ALA A 13 -34.45 34.61 18.35
C ALA A 13 -32.95 34.75 18.63
N TYR A 14 -32.54 35.83 19.30
CA TYR A 14 -31.14 36.06 19.67
C TYR A 14 -30.61 35.00 20.65
N GLU A 15 -31.36 34.68 21.71
CA GLU A 15 -30.97 33.62 22.66
C GLU A 15 -30.94 32.25 21.98
N ASN A 16 -31.87 31.96 21.06
CA ASN A 16 -31.84 30.73 20.26
C ASN A 16 -30.59 30.63 19.38
N ILE A 17 -30.17 31.72 18.72
CA ILE A 17 -28.93 31.77 17.92
C ILE A 17 -27.70 31.54 18.82
N LYS A 18 -27.68 32.15 20.00
CA LYS A 18 -26.58 31.99 20.97
C LYS A 18 -26.47 30.55 21.47
N ILE A 19 -27.60 29.92 21.81
CA ILE A 19 -27.65 28.50 22.18
C ILE A 19 -27.16 27.64 21.02
N LEU A 20 -27.66 27.87 19.80
CA LEU A 20 -27.25 27.12 18.62
C LEU A 20 -25.75 27.24 18.33
N LYS A 21 -25.17 28.44 18.44
CA LYS A 21 -23.72 28.65 18.30
C LYS A 21 -22.94 27.86 19.35
N GLN A 22 -23.41 27.85 20.60
CA GLN A 22 -22.74 27.09 21.65
C GLN A 22 -22.82 25.59 21.39
N THR A 23 -23.99 25.08 20.98
CA THR A 23 -24.18 23.67 20.61
C THR A 23 -23.25 23.25 19.49
N LEU A 24 -23.18 24.02 18.39
CA LEU A 24 -22.30 23.70 17.26
C LEU A 24 -20.81 23.73 17.62
N LYS A 25 -20.40 24.61 18.53
CA LYS A 25 -19.02 24.64 19.05
C LYS A 25 -18.71 23.39 19.87
N SER A 26 -19.58 23.04 20.82
CA SER A 26 -19.40 21.84 21.64
C SER A 26 -19.46 20.55 20.81
N GLU A 27 -20.32 20.49 19.78
CA GLU A 27 -20.31 19.39 18.82
C GLU A 27 -18.99 19.29 18.06
N ASN A 28 -18.41 20.40 17.62
CA ASN A 28 -17.11 20.39 16.93
C ASN A 28 -15.98 19.95 17.86
N GLU A 29 -15.98 20.38 19.12
CA GLU A 29 -15.01 19.94 20.13
C GLU A 29 -15.12 18.42 20.37
N ALA A 30 -16.33 17.87 20.46
CA ALA A 30 -16.55 16.44 20.57
C ALA A 30 -16.06 15.68 19.33
N ILE A 31 -16.36 16.19 18.13
CA ILE A 31 -15.89 15.62 16.87
C ILE A 31 -14.34 15.62 16.81
N ASP A 32 -13.68 16.67 17.29
CA ASP A 32 -12.22 16.73 17.33
C ASP A 32 -11.60 15.66 18.23
N VAL A 33 -12.22 15.39 19.38
CA VAL A 33 -11.82 14.29 20.26
C VAL A 33 -11.99 12.94 19.56
N GLU A 34 -13.13 12.69 18.91
CA GLU A 34 -13.38 11.45 18.18
C GLU A 34 -12.41 11.24 17.01
N ILE A 35 -12.09 12.30 16.27
CA ILE A 35 -11.09 12.26 15.19
C ILE A 35 -9.71 11.92 15.77
N ALA A 36 -9.32 12.53 16.89
CA ALA A 36 -8.04 12.27 17.53
C ALA A 36 -7.92 10.83 18.07
N GLU A 37 -9.02 10.26 18.57
CA GLU A 37 -9.08 8.85 18.97
C GLU A 37 -8.98 7.91 17.76
N ALA A 38 -9.77 8.18 16.72
CA ALA A 38 -9.74 7.38 15.49
C ALA A 38 -8.35 7.42 14.80
N LYS A 39 -7.67 8.58 14.80
CA LYS A 39 -6.30 8.70 14.29
C LYS A 39 -5.29 7.91 15.13
N ARG A 40 -5.44 7.88 16.46
CA ARG A 40 -4.60 7.06 17.35
C ARG A 40 -4.81 5.57 17.11
N GLU A 41 -6.06 5.13 16.97
CA GLU A 41 -6.38 3.75 16.64
C GLU A 41 -5.82 3.35 15.26
N LEU A 42 -5.96 4.22 14.26
CA LEU A 42 -5.39 4.01 12.93
C LEU A 42 -3.88 3.85 12.97
N ASP A 43 -3.17 4.73 13.69
CA ASP A 43 -1.72 4.66 13.84
C ASP A 43 -1.29 3.33 14.49
N TRP A 44 -1.97 2.93 15.56
CA TRP A 44 -1.72 1.65 16.23
C TRP A 44 -1.95 0.45 15.30
N LEU A 45 -3.02 0.43 14.51
CA LEU A 45 -3.26 -0.64 13.52
C LEU A 45 -2.16 -0.71 12.46
N LEU A 46 -1.57 0.43 12.09
CA LEU A 46 -0.52 0.51 11.08
C LEU A 46 0.86 0.11 11.61
N THR A 47 1.13 0.31 12.90
CA THR A 47 2.44 0.09 13.52
C THR A 47 2.53 -1.16 14.40
N SER A 48 1.40 -1.74 14.81
CA SER A 48 1.35 -2.98 15.60
C SER A 48 1.89 -4.20 14.85
N TYR A 49 2.45 -5.14 15.60
CA TYR A 49 2.94 -6.40 15.04
C TYR A 49 1.79 -7.27 14.54
N LEU A 50 2.03 -8.10 13.53
CA LEU A 50 1.06 -9.10 13.08
C LEU A 50 1.05 -10.30 14.02
N PRO A 51 -0.06 -11.06 14.08
CA PRO A 51 -0.02 -12.44 14.56
C PRO A 51 0.99 -13.27 13.76
N LEU A 52 1.59 -14.29 14.40
CA LEU A 52 2.69 -15.07 13.81
C LEU A 52 2.32 -15.71 12.47
N GLU A 53 1.14 -16.30 12.37
CA GLU A 53 0.69 -16.95 11.14
C GLU A 53 0.46 -15.95 10.00
N ASP A 54 -0.14 -14.79 10.30
CA ASP A 54 -0.27 -13.70 9.32
C ASP A 54 1.08 -13.14 8.88
N LEU A 55 2.08 -13.10 9.77
CA LEU A 55 3.45 -12.71 9.41
C LEU A 55 4.09 -13.73 8.46
N LYS A 56 3.98 -15.03 8.76
CA LYS A 56 4.50 -16.11 7.89
C LYS A 56 3.86 -16.05 6.49
N ASP A 57 2.54 -15.93 6.42
CA ASP A 57 1.83 -15.78 5.15
C ASP A 57 2.19 -14.46 4.44
N GLY A 58 2.39 -13.39 5.19
CA GLY A 58 2.90 -12.12 4.70
C GLY A 58 4.28 -12.26 4.04
N ILE A 59 5.22 -12.95 4.69
CA ILE A 59 6.56 -13.24 4.14
C ILE A 59 6.44 -14.02 2.83
N MET A 60 5.62 -15.08 2.80
CA MET A 60 5.39 -15.84 1.55
C MET A 60 4.85 -14.95 0.43
N LYS A 61 3.91 -14.06 0.75
CA LYS A 61 3.34 -13.15 -0.23
C LYS A 61 4.35 -12.12 -0.73
N ILE A 62 5.21 -11.60 0.15
CA ILE A 62 6.30 -10.68 -0.22
C ILE A 62 7.27 -11.36 -1.19
N LEU A 63 7.71 -12.58 -0.88
CA LEU A 63 8.62 -13.34 -1.74
C LEU A 63 8.00 -13.62 -3.12
N PHE A 64 6.73 -14.05 -3.15
CA PHE A 64 5.98 -14.28 -4.38
C PHE A 64 5.86 -13.02 -5.23
N LEU A 65 5.43 -11.89 -4.64
CA LEU A 65 5.30 -10.63 -5.37
C LEU A 65 6.66 -10.10 -5.82
N GLY A 66 7.71 -10.29 -5.03
CA GLY A 66 9.08 -9.96 -5.40
C GLY A 66 9.54 -10.73 -6.65
N ALA A 67 9.25 -12.03 -6.70
CA ALA A 67 9.50 -12.89 -7.85
C ALA A 67 8.75 -12.40 -9.10
N GLU A 68 7.43 -12.17 -9.00
CA GLU A 68 6.61 -11.68 -10.11
C GLU A 68 7.06 -10.30 -10.62
N ASN A 69 7.34 -9.37 -9.70
CA ASN A 69 7.79 -8.03 -10.07
C ASN A 69 9.16 -8.05 -10.78
N TYR A 70 10.08 -8.93 -10.34
CA TYR A 70 11.37 -9.08 -11.00
C TYR A 70 11.24 -9.74 -12.38
N GLU A 71 10.39 -10.77 -12.50
CA GLU A 71 10.06 -11.37 -13.78
C GLU A 71 9.55 -10.30 -14.77
N MET A 72 8.58 -9.49 -14.34
CA MET A 72 7.98 -8.43 -15.14
C MET A 72 8.95 -7.29 -15.46
N GLY A 73 9.76 -6.86 -14.50
CA GLY A 73 10.61 -5.68 -14.62
C GLY A 73 11.99 -5.93 -15.24
N ALA A 74 12.50 -7.17 -15.20
CA ALA A 74 13.84 -7.49 -15.67
C ALA A 74 13.85 -8.62 -16.70
N ILE A 75 13.25 -9.78 -16.37
CA ILE A 75 13.36 -10.98 -17.22
C ILE A 75 12.57 -10.81 -18.52
N ARG A 76 11.29 -10.42 -18.45
CA ARG A 76 10.45 -10.24 -19.65
C ARG A 76 10.99 -9.16 -20.59
N PRO A 77 11.42 -7.97 -20.12
CA PRO A 77 12.05 -6.97 -20.97
C PRO A 77 13.36 -7.48 -21.61
N ALA A 78 14.20 -8.22 -20.89
CA ALA A 78 15.42 -8.79 -21.45
C ALA A 78 15.13 -9.82 -22.55
N LEU A 79 14.15 -10.70 -22.34
CA LEU A 79 13.67 -11.65 -23.36
C LEU A 79 13.07 -10.93 -24.57
N ALA A 80 12.27 -9.89 -24.34
CA ALA A 80 11.73 -9.06 -25.41
C ALA A 80 12.86 -8.37 -26.19
N GLY A 81 13.90 -7.91 -25.50
CA GLY A 81 15.07 -7.30 -26.11
C GLY A 81 15.84 -8.26 -27.01
N LEU A 82 16.00 -9.52 -26.58
CA LEU A 82 16.54 -10.60 -27.41
C LEU A 82 15.65 -10.87 -28.62
N ALA A 83 14.34 -11.05 -28.40
CA ALA A 83 13.38 -11.37 -29.47
C ALA A 83 13.29 -10.26 -30.53
N THR A 84 13.52 -9.01 -30.16
CA THR A 84 13.44 -7.82 -31.03
C THR A 84 14.79 -7.32 -31.52
N ASN A 85 15.85 -8.11 -31.32
CA ASN A 85 17.20 -7.80 -31.77
C ASN A 85 17.81 -6.48 -31.22
N THR A 86 17.19 -5.86 -30.21
CA THR A 86 17.63 -4.56 -29.65
C THR A 86 18.96 -4.69 -28.90
N ALA A 87 19.17 -5.83 -28.24
CA ALA A 87 20.38 -6.12 -27.48
C ALA A 87 21.65 -6.26 -28.36
N TRP A 88 21.50 -6.53 -29.67
CA TRP A 88 22.64 -6.66 -30.60
C TRP A 88 22.95 -5.38 -31.39
N GLN A 89 21.99 -4.48 -31.55
CA GLN A 89 22.13 -3.33 -32.46
C GLN A 89 22.45 -2.01 -31.75
N GLY A 90 22.45 -1.97 -30.42
CA GLY A 90 22.73 -0.76 -29.66
C GLY A 90 21.79 0.41 -29.95
N MET A 91 20.65 0.16 -30.61
CA MET A 91 19.71 1.20 -31.01
C MET A 91 18.64 1.37 -29.95
N ALA A 92 18.58 2.58 -29.39
CA ALA A 92 17.56 3.07 -28.46
C ALA A 92 16.23 3.36 -29.17
N GLY A 93 15.67 2.37 -29.87
CA GLY A 93 14.26 2.38 -30.27
C GLY A 93 13.42 1.69 -29.21
N GLU A 94 12.23 2.22 -28.89
CA GLU A 94 11.38 1.71 -27.80
C GLU A 94 11.14 0.21 -27.89
N HIS A 95 11.01 -0.35 -29.10
CA HIS A 95 11.04 -1.80 -29.35
C HIS A 95 11.67 -2.06 -30.73
N GLY A 96 12.67 -2.95 -30.83
CA GLY A 96 13.32 -3.29 -32.11
C GLY A 96 12.46 -4.18 -33.01
N TYR A 97 13.04 -4.75 -34.07
CA TYR A 97 12.33 -5.65 -34.98
C TYR A 97 12.47 -7.12 -34.57
N PRO A 98 11.43 -7.96 -34.70
CA PRO A 98 11.53 -9.39 -34.44
C PRO A 98 12.71 -10.04 -35.17
N LEU A 99 13.35 -11.01 -34.52
CA LEU A 99 14.41 -11.81 -35.12
C LEU A 99 13.94 -12.46 -36.42
N LYS A 100 14.75 -12.30 -37.47
CA LYS A 100 14.52 -12.97 -38.76
C LYS A 100 15.00 -14.42 -38.68
N TYR A 101 14.36 -15.31 -39.42
CA TYR A 101 14.76 -16.72 -39.54
C TYR A 101 16.26 -16.88 -39.89
N GLN A 102 16.76 -16.12 -40.87
CA GLN A 102 18.18 -16.14 -41.24
C GLN A 102 19.11 -15.76 -40.08
N THR A 103 18.68 -14.85 -39.20
CA THR A 103 19.47 -14.48 -38.00
C THR A 103 19.56 -15.66 -37.05
N ILE A 104 18.46 -16.39 -36.82
CA ILE A 104 18.43 -17.59 -35.97
C ILE A 104 19.32 -18.69 -36.56
N GLU A 105 19.23 -18.96 -37.87
CA GLU A 105 20.08 -19.95 -38.55
C GLU A 105 21.58 -19.59 -38.51
N ASN A 106 21.90 -18.29 -38.62
CA ASN A 106 23.27 -17.81 -38.47
C ASN A 106 23.81 -18.01 -37.04
N VAL A 107 22.95 -17.85 -36.01
CA VAL A 107 23.31 -18.16 -34.62
C VAL A 107 23.58 -19.66 -34.44
N PHE A 108 22.68 -20.52 -34.93
CA PHE A 108 22.84 -21.98 -34.81
C PHE A 108 24.05 -22.52 -35.59
N SER A 109 24.43 -21.86 -36.69
CA SER A 109 25.62 -22.21 -37.45
C SER A 109 26.91 -21.58 -36.91
N GLY A 110 26.87 -20.91 -35.74
CA GLY A 110 28.04 -20.33 -35.07
C GLY A 110 28.64 -19.11 -35.78
N LYS A 111 27.88 -18.47 -36.68
CA LYS A 111 28.36 -17.35 -37.52
C LYS A 111 28.27 -15.98 -36.84
N LEU A 112 27.57 -15.89 -35.71
CA LEU A 112 27.49 -14.72 -34.85
C LEU A 112 28.29 -15.03 -33.56
N GLY A 113 29.31 -14.22 -33.25
CA GLY A 113 30.22 -14.39 -32.10
C GLY A 113 29.63 -13.96 -30.75
N ASP A 114 30.46 -13.96 -29.69
CA ASP A 114 30.13 -13.78 -28.26
C ASP A 114 28.94 -12.84 -28.00
N TYR A 115 27.95 -13.35 -27.25
CA TYR A 115 26.61 -12.78 -27.14
C TYR A 115 26.40 -11.98 -25.84
N PRO A 116 26.67 -10.67 -25.80
CA PRO A 116 26.19 -9.82 -24.70
C PRO A 116 24.65 -9.85 -24.60
N ALA A 117 23.94 -10.17 -25.70
CA ALA A 117 22.48 -10.28 -25.76
C ALA A 117 21.89 -11.46 -24.95
N CYS A 118 22.68 -12.44 -24.53
CA CYS A 118 22.22 -13.58 -23.73
C CYS A 118 22.24 -13.32 -22.22
N GLN A 119 22.63 -12.12 -21.77
CA GLN A 119 22.62 -11.74 -20.36
C GLN A 119 21.21 -11.41 -19.87
N ILE A 120 20.32 -12.40 -19.85
CA ILE A 120 18.90 -12.25 -19.47
C ILE A 120 18.75 -11.95 -17.97
N PHE A 121 19.64 -12.53 -17.14
CA PHE A 121 19.47 -12.55 -15.68
C PHE A 121 20.30 -11.49 -14.94
N THR A 122 21.45 -11.12 -15.49
CA THR A 122 22.39 -10.16 -14.90
C THR A 122 22.96 -9.22 -15.96
N PRO A 123 22.13 -8.53 -16.76
CA PRO A 123 22.64 -7.63 -17.79
C PRO A 123 23.54 -6.57 -17.12
N ASN A 124 24.83 -6.57 -17.48
CA ASN A 124 25.85 -5.66 -16.94
C ASN A 124 26.01 -5.67 -15.40
N LYS A 125 25.65 -6.77 -14.71
CA LYS A 125 25.88 -6.93 -13.26
C LYS A 125 26.79 -8.12 -12.99
N SER A 126 27.80 -7.92 -12.14
CA SER A 126 28.77 -8.96 -11.72
C SER A 126 28.38 -9.71 -10.45
N GLN A 127 27.17 -9.49 -9.91
CA GLN A 127 26.70 -10.08 -8.66
C GLN A 127 25.36 -10.78 -8.87
N SER A 128 25.24 -11.97 -8.28
CA SER A 128 23.98 -12.72 -8.22
C SER A 128 22.96 -11.95 -7.37
N ASP A 129 21.79 -11.68 -7.92
CA ASP A 129 20.66 -11.07 -7.23
C ASP A 129 19.69 -12.19 -6.82
N ASP A 130 19.44 -12.38 -5.52
CA ASP A 130 18.55 -13.43 -5.01
C ASP A 130 17.13 -13.36 -5.61
N ARG A 131 16.72 -12.18 -6.09
CA ARG A 131 15.45 -11.99 -6.79
C ARG A 131 15.39 -12.71 -8.13
N VAL A 132 16.52 -12.96 -8.79
CA VAL A 132 16.61 -13.81 -9.97
C VAL A 132 16.24 -15.25 -9.60
N PHE A 133 16.81 -15.78 -8.53
CA PHE A 133 16.49 -17.13 -8.05
C PHE A 133 15.03 -17.24 -7.64
N LEU A 134 14.50 -16.23 -6.94
CA LEU A 134 13.08 -16.18 -6.60
C LEU A 134 12.21 -16.16 -7.87
N ALA A 135 12.49 -15.28 -8.84
CA ALA A 135 11.72 -15.23 -10.09
C ALA A 135 11.71 -16.57 -10.86
N LEU A 136 12.83 -17.31 -10.84
CA LEU A 136 12.95 -18.56 -11.58
C LEU A 136 12.39 -19.78 -10.83
N LEU A 137 12.61 -19.85 -9.52
CA LEU A 137 12.44 -21.07 -8.74
C LEU A 137 11.44 -20.95 -7.59
N PHE A 138 10.80 -19.78 -7.39
CA PHE A 138 9.91 -19.58 -6.23
C PHE A 138 8.89 -20.71 -6.08
N LYS A 139 8.16 -21.08 -7.14
CA LYS A 139 7.17 -22.18 -7.09
C LYS A 139 7.78 -23.53 -6.66
N THR A 140 9.04 -23.77 -6.97
CA THR A 140 9.76 -25.00 -6.60
C THR A 140 10.19 -24.98 -5.15
N ILE A 141 10.66 -23.84 -4.64
CA ILE A 141 11.19 -23.71 -3.28
C ILE A 141 10.12 -23.31 -2.25
N GLU A 142 8.96 -22.82 -2.70
CA GLU A 142 7.85 -22.35 -1.85
C GLU A 142 7.46 -23.37 -0.76
N PRO A 143 7.23 -24.67 -1.08
CA PRO A 143 6.83 -25.64 -0.05
C PRO A 143 7.92 -25.86 1.00
N THR A 144 9.19 -25.80 0.59
CA THR A 144 10.33 -25.95 1.50
C THR A 144 10.45 -24.75 2.42
N ILE A 145 10.32 -23.53 1.90
CA ILE A 145 10.35 -22.30 2.72
C ILE A 145 9.21 -22.34 3.74
N ARG A 146 7.99 -22.70 3.32
CA ARG A 146 6.86 -22.86 4.25
C ARG A 146 7.16 -23.90 5.32
N SER A 147 7.68 -25.08 4.95
CA SER A 147 8.03 -26.14 5.91
C SER A 147 9.10 -25.70 6.92
N ILE A 148 10.06 -24.86 6.51
CA ILE A 148 11.06 -24.29 7.43
C ILE A 148 10.36 -23.34 8.42
N MET A 149 9.55 -22.40 7.93
CA MET A 149 8.86 -21.43 8.78
C MET A 149 7.86 -22.08 9.74
N GLU A 150 7.24 -23.20 9.38
CA GLU A 150 6.38 -23.96 10.30
C GLU A 150 7.12 -24.57 11.48
N LYS A 151 8.41 -24.87 11.30
CA LYS A 151 9.26 -25.43 12.36
C LYS A 151 9.91 -24.35 13.21
N MET A 152 9.92 -23.11 12.73
CA MET A 152 10.50 -21.99 13.45
C MET A 152 9.61 -21.58 14.61
N THR A 153 10.22 -21.32 15.77
CA THR A 153 9.51 -20.90 16.97
C THR A 153 9.15 -19.41 16.91
N PRO A 154 8.17 -18.94 17.70
CA PRO A 154 7.87 -17.51 17.78
C PRO A 154 9.08 -16.66 18.16
N GLU A 155 9.99 -17.19 19.00
CA GLU A 155 11.22 -16.52 19.41
C GLU A 155 12.18 -16.29 18.24
N GLU A 156 12.27 -17.24 17.30
CA GLU A 156 13.06 -17.08 16.07
C GLU A 156 12.49 -15.99 15.15
N PHE A 157 11.19 -15.70 15.26
CA PHE A 157 10.53 -14.54 14.64
C PHE A 157 10.59 -13.26 15.49
N GLY A 158 11.26 -13.30 16.65
CA GLY A 158 11.46 -12.14 17.52
C GLY A 158 10.31 -11.87 18.50
N TYR A 159 9.30 -12.74 18.62
CA TYR A 159 8.14 -12.53 19.50
C TYR A 159 8.50 -12.52 20.99
N ALA A 160 9.66 -13.07 21.39
CA ALA A 160 10.18 -12.94 22.76
C ALA A 160 10.51 -11.49 23.16
N ARG A 161 10.61 -10.57 22.20
CA ARG A 161 11.01 -9.18 22.43
C ARG A 161 9.84 -8.20 22.45
N ILE A 162 8.62 -8.70 22.28
CA ILE A 162 7.41 -7.87 22.21
C ILE A 162 6.39 -8.37 23.23
N MET A 163 5.55 -7.46 23.69
CA MET A 163 4.44 -7.76 24.58
C MET A 163 3.22 -8.22 23.77
N PRO A 164 2.37 -9.11 24.31
CA PRO A 164 1.14 -9.53 23.63
C PRO A 164 0.22 -8.37 23.23
N SER A 165 0.22 -7.27 23.99
CA SER A 165 -0.56 -6.05 23.69
C SER A 165 -0.06 -5.26 22.47
N GLU A 166 1.15 -5.53 22.01
CA GLU A 166 1.73 -4.90 20.81
C GLU A 166 1.34 -5.67 19.53
N ILE A 167 0.74 -6.85 19.67
CA ILE A 167 0.25 -7.67 18.57
C ILE A 167 -1.18 -7.24 18.25
N GLY A 168 -1.35 -6.69 17.05
CA GLY A 168 -2.65 -6.27 16.54
C GLY A 168 -3.46 -7.42 15.94
N PRO A 169 -4.63 -7.11 15.36
CA PRO A 169 -5.47 -8.09 14.66
C PRO A 169 -4.76 -8.69 13.44
N GLY A 170 -5.29 -9.80 12.93
CA GLY A 170 -4.79 -10.47 11.72
C GLY A 170 -4.89 -9.59 10.47
N LEU A 171 -4.18 -9.95 9.40
CA LEU A 171 -3.97 -9.08 8.25
C LEU A 171 -5.28 -8.69 7.54
N LYS A 172 -6.22 -9.64 7.42
CA LYS A 172 -7.51 -9.40 6.76
C LYS A 172 -8.38 -8.45 7.58
N GLU A 173 -8.60 -8.79 8.84
CA GLU A 173 -9.40 -7.97 9.77
C GLU A 173 -8.82 -6.57 9.92
N ARG A 174 -7.49 -6.46 10.07
CA ARG A 174 -6.78 -5.18 10.14
C ARG A 174 -7.04 -4.29 8.92
N ARG A 175 -7.04 -4.86 7.71
CA ARG A 175 -7.34 -4.10 6.49
C ARG A 175 -8.77 -3.55 6.50
N GLU A 176 -9.73 -4.37 6.93
CA GLU A 176 -11.13 -3.97 7.06
C GLU A 176 -11.29 -2.84 8.09
N MET A 177 -10.70 -2.99 9.28
CA MET A 177 -10.70 -1.97 10.34
C MET A 177 -10.09 -0.64 9.87
N ILE A 178 -8.93 -0.69 9.19
CA ILE A 178 -8.28 0.51 8.64
C ILE A 178 -9.21 1.26 7.68
N GLN A 179 -9.93 0.54 6.81
CA GLN A 179 -10.86 1.19 5.87
C GLN A 179 -12.04 1.83 6.61
N VAL A 180 -12.61 1.13 7.59
CA VAL A 180 -13.71 1.66 8.42
C VAL A 180 -13.28 2.91 9.17
N ILE A 181 -12.10 2.89 9.80
CA ILE A 181 -11.59 4.05 10.56
C ILE A 181 -11.30 5.23 9.63
N LYS A 182 -10.71 4.99 8.45
CA LYS A 182 -10.49 6.05 7.45
C LYS A 182 -11.80 6.68 7.00
N ALA A 183 -12.83 5.87 6.73
CA ALA A 183 -14.16 6.34 6.37
C ALA A 183 -14.79 7.16 7.51
N LYS A 184 -14.68 6.69 8.75
CA LYS A 184 -15.16 7.41 9.94
C LYS A 184 -14.48 8.77 10.10
N ILE A 185 -13.16 8.84 9.97
CA ILE A 185 -12.41 10.11 10.03
C ILE A 185 -12.92 11.06 8.95
N GLN A 186 -13.11 10.58 7.71
CA GLN A 186 -13.60 11.41 6.62
C GLN A 186 -15.02 11.94 6.88
N GLU A 187 -15.92 11.10 7.38
CA GLU A 187 -17.28 11.50 7.74
C GLU A 187 -17.30 12.56 8.85
N LEU A 188 -16.49 12.37 9.89
CA LEU A 188 -16.35 13.32 11.00
C LEU A 188 -15.80 14.67 10.53
N GLU A 189 -14.78 14.68 9.67
CA GLU A 189 -14.22 15.91 9.09
C GLU A 189 -15.26 16.65 8.23
N LEU A 190 -16.09 15.93 7.46
CA LEU A 190 -17.20 16.53 6.70
C LEU A 190 -18.26 17.14 7.62
N LYS A 191 -18.66 16.43 8.68
CA LYS A 191 -19.62 16.93 9.68
C LYS A 191 -19.09 18.19 10.38
N LYS A 192 -17.82 18.18 10.78
CA LYS A 192 -17.14 19.34 11.35
C LYS A 192 -17.15 20.53 10.38
N GLY A 193 -16.81 20.31 9.11
CA GLY A 193 -16.84 21.32 8.07
C GLY A 193 -18.22 21.96 7.89
N ALA A 194 -19.28 21.14 7.88
CA ALA A 194 -20.66 21.63 7.81
C ALA A 194 -21.05 22.48 9.04
N ASN A 195 -20.61 22.09 10.24
CA ASN A 195 -20.85 22.85 11.47
C ASN A 195 -20.08 24.18 11.48
N VAL A 196 -18.85 24.22 10.94
CA VAL A 196 -18.09 25.47 10.75
C VAL A 196 -18.81 26.42 9.79
N GLN A 197 -19.35 25.91 8.67
CA GLN A 197 -20.12 26.73 7.73
C GLN A 197 -21.39 27.31 8.38
N LYS A 198 -22.12 26.51 9.17
CA LYS A 198 -23.27 27.00 9.95
C LYS A 198 -22.88 28.09 10.95
N LEU A 199 -21.77 27.90 11.67
CA LEU A 199 -21.26 28.90 12.62
C LEU A 199 -20.89 30.22 11.95
N HIS A 200 -20.30 30.16 10.75
CA HIS A 200 -20.00 31.35 9.94
C HIS A 200 -21.29 32.08 9.55
N ALA A 201 -22.27 31.36 9.00
CA ALA A 201 -23.56 31.93 8.58
C ALA A 201 -24.37 32.54 9.74
N LEU A 202 -24.21 32.04 10.97
CA LEU A 202 -24.85 32.63 12.16
C LEU A 202 -24.11 33.86 12.70
N SER A 203 -22.92 34.16 12.20
CA SER A 203 -22.06 35.28 12.65
C SER A 203 -22.05 36.46 11.69
N GLU A 204 -22.68 36.30 10.52
CA GLU A 204 -23.11 37.37 9.60
C GLU A 204 -24.46 37.94 10.04
#